data_AF-A0A395VAB0-F1
#
_entry.id   AF-A0A395VAB0-F1
#
_cell.length_a   1.000
_cell.length_b   1.000
_cell.length_c   1.000
_cell.angle_alpha   90.00
_cell.angle_beta   90.00
_cell.angle_gamma   90.00
#
_symmetry.space_group_name_H-M   'P 1'
#
loop_
_entity.id
_entity.type
_entity.pdbx_description
1 polymer ?
#
loop_
_entity_poly.entity_id
_entity_poly.type
_entity_poly.pdbx_seq_one_letter_code
_entity_poly.pdbx_strand_id
1 'polypeptide(L)'
;MEFDEILRGHGQRVPVKEALFDVRAEQLNEMGENQGYLIRAIDMTEHYNRLDQAEMSAHVDALTGLWDREQFKISMLDELYQNGAGTMFMMDVDNFKEVNDHYGHDIGDKVLRTLGTAIRETCQNEHLCGRLGGDEFCLFLKGITEEAEIQKYAKKVAALYKEKIALLPDHVKSSMSIGAVVVDIGKHNTARDTFEQVYRSAETV
;
A
#
# COMPACT_ATOMS: atom_id res chain seq x y z
N MET A 1 20.87 22.96 -4.23
CA MET A 1 22.15 22.51 -4.82
C MET A 1 22.40 21.15 -4.20
N GLU A 2 21.96 20.09 -4.87
CA GLU A 2 22.31 18.71 -4.50
C GLU A 2 23.77 18.48 -4.85
N PHE A 3 24.53 17.91 -3.92
CA PHE A 3 25.92 17.52 -4.15
C PHE A 3 25.93 16.01 -4.35
N ASP A 4 25.86 15.55 -5.60
CA ASP A 4 25.79 14.11 -5.92
C ASP A 4 27.14 13.37 -5.77
N GLU A 5 28.24 14.11 -5.64
CA GLU A 5 29.59 13.53 -5.56
C GLU A 5 30.50 14.33 -4.61
N ILE A 6 31.35 13.63 -3.84
CA ILE A 6 32.38 14.25 -3.00
C ILE A 6 33.77 13.86 -3.52
N LEU A 7 34.68 14.82 -3.56
CA LEU A 7 36.09 14.62 -3.91
C LEU A 7 36.88 14.12 -2.69
N ARG A 8 37.44 12.91 -2.76
CA ARG A 8 38.48 12.47 -1.82
C ARG A 8 39.84 13.07 -2.18
N GLY A 9 40.76 13.16 -1.22
CA GLY A 9 42.08 13.82 -1.34
C GLY A 9 43.02 13.35 -2.47
N HIS A 10 42.62 12.37 -3.29
CA HIS A 10 43.32 11.94 -4.49
C HIS A 10 42.56 12.23 -5.80
N GLY A 11 41.53 13.09 -5.77
CA GLY A 11 40.76 13.49 -6.95
C GLY A 11 39.73 12.46 -7.42
N GLN A 12 39.52 11.38 -6.66
CA GLN A 12 38.50 10.38 -6.95
C GLN A 12 37.13 10.90 -6.50
N ARG A 13 36.18 10.99 -7.45
CA ARG A 13 34.76 11.26 -7.20
C ARG A 13 34.08 9.98 -6.75
N VAL A 14 33.36 10.06 -5.64
CA VAL A 14 32.57 8.96 -5.10
C VAL A 14 31.12 9.45 -4.99
N PRO A 15 30.13 8.66 -5.46
CA PRO A 15 28.73 9.02 -5.30
C PRO A 15 28.37 9.16 -3.83
N VAL A 16 27.62 10.20 -3.49
CA VAL A 16 27.06 10.36 -2.14
C VAL A 16 26.01 9.26 -1.96
N LYS A 17 26.32 8.29 -1.08
CA LYS A 17 25.28 7.40 -0.56
C LYS A 17 24.66 8.11 0.63
N GLU A 18 23.34 8.29 0.60
CA GLU A 18 22.59 8.64 1.80
C GLU A 18 22.87 7.57 2.87
N ALA A 19 23.31 8.02 4.04
CA ALA A 19 23.63 7.16 5.16
C ALA A 19 23.03 7.79 6.41
N LEU A 20 22.39 6.95 7.22
CA LEU A 20 21.76 7.38 8.46
C LEU A 20 22.76 7.24 9.59
N PHE A 21 23.02 8.35 10.30
CA PHE A 21 23.93 8.38 11.44
C PHE A 21 23.18 8.75 12.71
N ASP A 22 23.36 7.97 13.78
CA ASP A 22 23.10 8.46 15.13
C ASP A 22 24.28 9.33 15.55
N VAL A 23 24.04 10.62 15.74
CA VAL A 23 25.07 11.61 16.06
C VAL A 23 24.85 12.13 17.47
N ARG A 24 25.85 11.92 18.33
CA ARG A 24 25.88 12.46 19.69
C ARG A 24 27.05 13.39 19.87
N ALA A 25 26.80 14.53 20.48
CA ALA A 25 27.83 15.49 20.85
C ALA A 25 27.84 15.70 22.36
N GLU A 26 29.01 15.57 22.97
CA GLU A 26 29.23 15.86 24.38
C GLU A 26 30.25 17.00 24.53
N GLN A 27 29.94 17.96 25.39
CA GLN A 27 30.83 19.08 25.66
C GLN A 27 31.94 18.65 26.62
N LEU A 28 33.19 18.92 26.24
CA LEU A 28 34.35 18.67 27.08
C LEU A 28 34.69 19.95 27.85
N ASN A 29 34.48 19.90 29.17
CA ASN A 29 34.81 20.98 30.07
C ASN A 29 36.01 20.58 30.94
N GLU A 30 37.05 21.39 30.97
CA GLU A 30 38.11 21.31 31.98
C GLU A 30 38.18 22.63 32.74
N MET A 31 38.23 22.55 34.08
CA MET A 31 38.26 23.71 34.98
C MET A 31 37.15 24.76 34.75
N GLY A 32 35.98 24.33 34.26
CA GLY A 32 34.83 25.21 34.01
C GLY A 32 34.89 25.99 32.69
N GLU A 33 35.91 25.77 31.86
CA GLU A 33 36.03 26.36 30.53
C GLU A 33 35.73 25.32 29.43
N ASN A 34 35.04 25.75 28.38
CA ASN A 34 34.72 24.91 27.23
C ASN A 34 35.97 24.68 26.38
N GLN A 35 36.49 23.45 26.39
CA GLN A 35 37.70 23.06 25.65
C GLN A 35 37.38 22.46 24.28
N GLY A 36 36.13 22.04 24.05
CA GLY A 36 35.69 21.49 22.76
C GLY A 36 34.49 20.56 22.87
N TYR A 37 34.19 19.89 21.77
CA TYR A 37 33.10 18.90 21.68
C TYR A 37 33.65 17.56 21.20
N LEU A 38 33.27 16.48 21.89
CA LEU A 38 33.42 15.12 21.38
C LEU A 38 32.18 14.77 20.57
N ILE A 39 32.35 14.51 19.27
CA ILE A 39 31.26 14.05 18.40
C ILE A 39 31.47 12.57 18.09
N ARG A 40 30.47 11.76 18.40
CA ARG A 40 30.37 10.37 17.97
C ARG A 40 29.27 10.26 16.92
N ALA A 41 29.61 9.71 15.75
CA ALA A 41 28.66 9.34 14.73
C ALA A 41 28.74 7.82 14.53
N ILE A 42 27.60 7.13 14.63
CA ILE A 42 27.51 5.70 14.37
C ILE A 42 26.69 5.52 13.10
N ASP A 43 27.25 4.81 12.12
CA ASP A 43 26.52 4.43 10.91
C ASP A 43 25.45 3.39 11.27
N MET A 44 24.19 3.76 11.10
CA MET A 44 23.02 2.93 11.39
C MET A 44 22.34 2.42 10.11
N THR A 45 22.93 2.68 8.94
CA THR A 45 22.29 2.41 7.63
C THR A 45 21.93 0.93 7.46
N GLU A 46 22.82 0.01 7.81
CA GLU A 46 22.53 -1.43 7.70
C GLU A 46 21.46 -1.90 8.70
N HIS A 47 21.41 -1.29 9.89
CA HIS A 47 20.42 -1.62 10.90
C HIS A 47 19.03 -1.15 10.48
N TYR A 48 18.91 0.08 9.99
CA TYR A 48 17.67 0.60 9.42
C TYR A 48 17.24 -0.20 8.19
N ASN A 49 18.14 -0.50 7.26
CA ASN A 49 17.80 -1.30 6.08
C ASN A 49 17.32 -2.72 6.43
N ARG A 50 17.80 -3.30 7.53
CA ARG A 50 17.31 -4.61 8.01
C ARG A 50 15.95 -4.52 8.66
N LEU A 51 15.67 -3.46 9.40
CA LEU A 51 14.34 -3.19 9.95
C LEU A 51 13.34 -2.92 8.81
N ASP A 52 13.73 -2.09 7.85
CA ASP A 52 12.96 -1.78 6.64
C ASP A 52 12.70 -3.04 5.80
N GLN A 53 13.70 -3.92 5.60
CA GLN A 53 13.48 -5.21 4.92
C GLN A 53 12.61 -6.19 5.72
N ALA A 54 12.67 -6.16 7.05
CA ALA A 54 11.79 -6.95 7.90
C ALA A 54 10.34 -6.41 7.88
N GLU A 55 10.16 -5.09 7.82
CA GLU A 55 8.87 -4.41 7.64
C GLU A 55 8.31 -4.66 6.23
N MET A 56 9.14 -4.64 5.18
CA MET A 56 8.74 -5.04 3.82
C MET A 56 8.19 -6.47 3.73
N SER A 57 8.60 -7.38 4.64
CA SER A 57 8.04 -8.74 4.73
C SER A 57 6.70 -8.79 5.49
N ALA A 58 6.33 -7.73 6.20
CA ALA A 58 5.09 -7.61 6.97
C ALA A 58 3.93 -6.97 6.19
N HIS A 59 4.20 -6.37 5.03
CA HIS A 59 3.27 -5.55 4.24
C HIS A 59 2.31 -6.32 3.31
N VAL A 60 2.10 -7.60 3.61
CA VAL A 60 1.29 -8.50 2.78
C VAL A 60 0.31 -9.25 3.67
N ASP A 61 -0.97 -9.24 3.30
CA ASP A 61 -1.99 -10.02 3.98
C ASP A 61 -1.72 -11.53 3.80
N ALA A 62 -1.51 -12.24 4.91
CA ALA A 62 -1.11 -13.64 4.88
C ALA A 62 -2.17 -14.58 4.27
N LEU A 63 -3.45 -14.19 4.27
CA LEU A 63 -4.53 -15.00 3.72
C LEU A 63 -4.57 -14.91 2.20
N THR A 64 -4.46 -13.70 1.63
CA THR A 64 -4.73 -13.45 0.21
C THR A 64 -3.46 -13.18 -0.59
N GLY A 65 -2.37 -12.81 0.10
CA GLY A 65 -1.10 -12.36 -0.47
C GLY A 65 -1.17 -10.96 -1.09
N LEU A 66 -2.29 -10.25 -0.95
CA LEU A 66 -2.41 -8.86 -1.40
C LEU A 66 -1.67 -7.96 -0.42
N TRP A 67 -1.43 -6.70 -0.79
CA TRP A 67 -0.92 -5.74 0.18
C TRP A 67 -1.88 -5.59 1.36
N ASP A 68 -1.34 -5.37 2.53
CA ASP A 68 -2.15 -4.99 3.68
C ASP A 68 -2.63 -3.53 3.57
N ARG A 69 -3.38 -3.08 4.58
CA ARG A 69 -3.90 -1.72 4.65
C ARG A 69 -2.81 -0.65 4.58
N GLU A 70 -1.69 -0.87 5.25
CA GLU A 70 -0.63 0.13 5.38
C GLU A 70 0.11 0.31 4.06
N GLN A 71 0.55 -0.79 3.46
CA GLN A 71 1.27 -0.77 2.19
C GLN A 71 0.41 -0.26 1.04
N PHE A 72 -0.86 -0.68 0.97
CA PHE A 72 -1.77 -0.17 -0.05
C PHE A 72 -1.94 1.35 0.06
N LYS A 73 -2.13 1.86 1.28
CA LYS A 73 -2.31 3.29 1.53
C LYS A 73 -1.09 4.09 1.11
N ILE A 74 0.11 3.70 1.54
CA ILE A 74 1.36 4.38 1.19
C ILE A 74 1.51 4.42 -0.34
N SER A 75 1.38 3.26 -0.98
CA SER A 75 1.56 3.13 -2.43
C SER A 75 0.53 3.94 -3.23
N MET A 76 -0.73 3.99 -2.78
CA MET A 76 -1.78 4.78 -3.43
C MET A 76 -1.49 6.28 -3.33
N LEU A 77 -1.07 6.74 -2.15
CA LEU A 77 -0.72 8.15 -1.95
C LEU A 77 0.48 8.53 -2.83
N ASP A 78 1.52 7.71 -2.85
CA ASP A 78 2.71 7.93 -3.69
C ASP A 78 2.34 8.00 -5.18
N GLU A 79 1.49 7.08 -5.65
CA GLU A 79 0.98 7.07 -7.02
C GLU A 79 0.19 8.33 -7.35
N LEU A 80 -0.70 8.76 -6.45
CA LEU A 80 -1.47 9.99 -6.61
C LEU A 80 -0.56 11.22 -6.62
N TYR A 81 0.46 11.29 -5.76
CA TYR A 81 1.42 12.39 -5.75
C TYR A 81 2.24 12.48 -7.04
N GLN A 82 2.60 11.34 -7.62
CA GLN A 82 3.42 11.28 -8.84
C GLN A 82 2.59 11.54 -10.11
N ASN A 83 1.41 10.92 -10.23
CA ASN A 83 0.66 10.85 -11.47
C ASN A 83 -0.69 11.59 -11.43
N GLY A 84 -1.08 12.10 -10.27
CA GLY A 84 -2.13 13.11 -10.10
C GLY A 84 -3.56 12.57 -10.03
N ALA A 85 -3.88 11.44 -10.67
CA ALA A 85 -5.25 10.92 -10.67
C ALA A 85 -5.35 9.40 -10.83
N GLY A 86 -6.50 8.85 -10.42
CA GLY A 86 -6.87 7.45 -10.60
C GLY A 86 -8.25 7.15 -10.03
N THR A 87 -8.62 5.87 -10.00
CA THR A 87 -9.89 5.44 -9.41
C THR A 87 -9.66 4.40 -8.33
N MET A 88 -10.24 4.61 -7.16
CA MET A 88 -10.25 3.64 -6.06
C MET A 88 -11.53 2.83 -6.11
N PHE A 89 -11.40 1.50 -6.12
CA PHE A 89 -12.48 0.57 -5.86
C PHE A 89 -12.40 0.10 -4.42
N MET A 90 -13.58 0.06 -3.79
CA MET A 90 -13.84 -0.59 -2.51
C MET A 90 -14.73 -1.79 -2.76
N MET A 91 -14.38 -2.94 -2.20
CA MET A 91 -15.06 -4.19 -2.44
C MET A 91 -15.22 -4.97 -1.13
N ASP A 92 -16.40 -5.51 -0.89
CA ASP A 92 -16.69 -6.37 0.25
C ASP A 92 -17.50 -7.61 -0.19
N VAL A 93 -17.41 -8.69 0.58
CA VAL A 93 -18.17 -9.91 0.29
C VAL A 93 -19.56 -9.78 0.90
N ASP A 94 -20.59 -9.81 0.05
CA ASP A 94 -21.97 -9.65 0.50
C ASP A 94 -22.34 -10.72 1.54
N ASN A 95 -22.83 -10.28 2.70
CA ASN A 95 -23.24 -11.14 3.81
C ASN A 95 -22.15 -12.13 4.25
N PHE A 96 -20.88 -11.72 4.28
CA PHE A 96 -19.76 -12.61 4.61
C PHE A 96 -19.91 -13.37 5.94
N LYS A 97 -20.54 -12.76 6.95
CA LYS A 97 -20.87 -13.45 8.21
C LYS A 97 -21.79 -14.66 7.98
N GLU A 98 -22.83 -14.53 7.15
CA GLU A 98 -23.73 -15.64 6.82
C GLU A 98 -23.01 -16.74 6.05
N VAL A 99 -22.06 -16.37 5.19
CA VAL A 99 -21.19 -17.35 4.52
C VAL A 99 -20.39 -18.15 5.56
N ASN A 100 -19.78 -17.49 6.54
CA ASN A 100 -19.06 -18.17 7.62
C ASN A 100 -19.99 -19.04 8.48
N ASP A 101 -21.17 -18.53 8.83
CA ASP A 101 -22.12 -19.24 9.68
C ASP A 101 -22.69 -20.49 8.97
N HIS A 102 -22.85 -20.45 7.64
CA HIS A 102 -23.41 -21.54 6.85
C HIS A 102 -22.37 -22.59 6.41
N TYR A 103 -21.20 -22.14 5.94
CA TYR A 103 -20.19 -23.02 5.34
C TYR A 103 -18.95 -23.24 6.24
N GLY A 104 -18.84 -22.51 7.35
CA GLY A 104 -17.68 -22.53 8.24
C GLY A 104 -16.54 -21.61 7.78
N HIS A 105 -15.69 -21.23 8.73
CA HIS A 105 -14.58 -20.30 8.51
C HIS A 105 -13.57 -20.78 7.45
N ASP A 106 -13.33 -22.09 7.33
CA ASP A 106 -12.43 -22.63 6.30
C ASP A 106 -12.93 -22.34 4.88
N ILE A 107 -14.25 -22.32 4.68
CA ILE A 107 -14.85 -21.93 3.40
C ILE A 107 -14.86 -20.40 3.25
N GLY A 108 -15.13 -19.65 4.32
CA GLY A 108 -14.98 -18.20 4.34
C GLY A 108 -13.59 -17.74 3.91
N ASP A 109 -12.54 -18.38 4.42
CA ASP A 109 -11.15 -18.13 4.02
C ASP A 109 -10.90 -18.42 2.53
N LYS A 110 -11.51 -19.47 1.97
CA LYS A 110 -11.44 -19.75 0.52
C LYS A 110 -12.17 -18.70 -0.30
N VAL A 111 -13.30 -18.19 0.19
CA VAL A 111 -14.04 -17.09 -0.45
C VAL A 111 -13.17 -15.83 -0.50
N LEU A 112 -12.53 -15.45 0.61
CA LEU A 112 -11.61 -14.31 0.67
C LEU A 112 -10.39 -14.50 -0.25
N ARG A 113 -9.78 -15.69 -0.27
CA ARG A 113 -8.69 -16.03 -1.20
C ARG A 113 -9.13 -15.94 -2.66
N THR A 114 -10.38 -16.31 -2.94
CA THR A 114 -10.96 -16.26 -4.28
C THR A 114 -11.13 -14.82 -4.76
N LEU A 115 -11.67 -13.94 -3.90
CA LEU A 115 -11.77 -12.51 -4.19
C LEU A 115 -10.38 -11.89 -4.39
N GLY A 116 -9.43 -12.16 -3.50
CA GLY A 116 -8.07 -11.66 -3.63
C GLY A 116 -7.39 -12.10 -4.93
N THR A 117 -7.63 -13.33 -5.37
CA THR A 117 -7.13 -13.84 -6.66
C THR A 117 -7.77 -13.12 -7.86
N ALA A 118 -9.10 -12.93 -7.84
CA ALA A 118 -9.82 -12.20 -8.90
C ALA A 118 -9.34 -10.75 -9.03
N ILE A 119 -9.09 -10.08 -7.89
CA ILE A 119 -8.54 -8.72 -7.86
C ILE A 119 -7.12 -8.71 -8.43
N ARG A 120 -6.23 -9.60 -7.98
CA ARG A 120 -4.84 -9.67 -8.47
C ARG A 120 -4.77 -9.91 -9.98
N GLU A 121 -5.57 -10.84 -10.50
CA GLU A 121 -5.65 -11.12 -11.94
C GLU A 121 -6.23 -9.97 -12.75
N THR A 122 -7.10 -9.16 -12.15
CA THR A 122 -7.62 -7.95 -12.78
C THR A 122 -6.58 -6.84 -12.80
N CYS A 123 -5.81 -6.71 -11.72
CA CYS A 123 -4.78 -5.71 -11.46
C CYS A 123 -3.53 -5.84 -12.37
N GLN A 124 -3.11 -7.08 -12.70
CA GLN A 124 -2.04 -7.39 -13.67
C GLN A 124 -0.69 -6.69 -13.45
N ASN A 125 -0.34 -6.33 -12.20
CA ASN A 125 0.84 -5.52 -11.83
C ASN A 125 0.85 -4.09 -12.40
N GLU A 126 -0.18 -3.69 -13.13
CA GLU A 126 -0.34 -2.33 -13.65
C GLU A 126 -1.00 -1.41 -12.61
N HIS A 127 -1.69 -2.00 -11.65
CA HIS A 127 -2.49 -1.30 -10.66
C HIS A 127 -2.06 -1.67 -9.24
N LEU A 128 -2.69 -1.07 -8.23
CA LEU A 128 -2.41 -1.38 -6.83
C LEU A 128 -3.59 -2.16 -6.25
N CYS A 129 -3.35 -3.16 -5.41
CA CYS A 129 -4.43 -3.92 -4.80
C CYS A 129 -4.08 -4.38 -3.39
N GLY A 130 -5.07 -4.36 -2.49
CA GLY A 130 -4.88 -4.67 -1.09
C GLY A 130 -6.11 -5.28 -0.43
N ARG A 131 -5.91 -5.86 0.75
CA ARG A 131 -6.96 -6.23 1.69
C ARG A 131 -6.81 -5.36 2.93
N LEU A 132 -7.86 -4.62 3.25
CA LEU A 132 -7.81 -3.61 4.32
C LEU A 132 -8.11 -4.21 5.69
N GLY A 133 -8.81 -5.35 5.72
CA GLY A 133 -9.16 -6.12 6.91
C GLY A 133 -10.47 -6.86 6.69
N GLY A 134 -10.76 -7.91 7.48
CA GLY A 134 -12.03 -8.64 7.36
C GLY A 134 -12.31 -9.11 5.93
N ASP A 135 -13.43 -8.71 5.37
CA ASP A 135 -13.86 -8.94 3.99
C ASP A 135 -13.68 -7.72 3.08
N GLU A 136 -12.99 -6.68 3.53
CA GLU A 136 -12.78 -5.42 2.81
C GLU A 136 -11.50 -5.47 1.94
N PHE A 137 -11.68 -5.19 0.66
CA PHE A 137 -10.65 -5.17 -0.36
C PHE A 137 -10.63 -3.86 -1.13
N CYS A 138 -9.49 -3.55 -1.72
CA CYS A 138 -9.30 -2.37 -2.53
C CYS A 138 -8.49 -2.65 -3.80
N LEU A 139 -8.80 -1.88 -4.84
CA LEU A 139 -8.05 -1.83 -6.10
C LEU A 139 -7.94 -0.37 -6.52
N PHE A 140 -6.73 0.11 -6.78
CA PHE A 140 -6.48 1.45 -7.29
C PHE A 140 -6.03 1.39 -8.75
N LEU A 141 -6.90 1.84 -9.65
CA LEU A 141 -6.64 1.96 -11.08
C LEU A 141 -5.86 3.24 -11.36
N LYS A 142 -4.58 3.10 -11.65
CA LYS A 142 -3.66 4.21 -11.91
C LYS A 142 -4.06 4.97 -13.17
N GLY A 143 -4.25 6.29 -13.07
CA GLY A 143 -4.55 7.15 -14.21
C GLY A 143 -5.90 6.92 -14.89
N ILE A 144 -6.71 5.96 -14.44
CA ILE A 144 -8.03 5.68 -15.00
C ILE A 144 -9.06 6.55 -14.30
N THR A 145 -9.73 7.42 -15.04
CA THR A 145 -10.80 8.31 -14.54
C THR A 145 -12.06 8.28 -15.41
N GLU A 146 -11.99 7.64 -16.58
CA GLU A 146 -13.09 7.54 -17.54
C GLU A 146 -14.09 6.45 -17.14
N GLU A 147 -15.37 6.81 -17.05
CA GLU A 147 -16.43 5.93 -16.54
C GLU A 147 -16.51 4.59 -17.29
N ALA A 148 -16.33 4.60 -18.62
CA ALA A 148 -16.39 3.38 -19.43
C ALA A 148 -15.30 2.36 -19.05
N GLU A 149 -14.07 2.84 -18.78
CA GLU A 149 -12.96 1.97 -18.37
C GLU A 149 -13.14 1.52 -16.91
N ILE A 150 -13.61 2.41 -16.04
CA ILE A 150 -13.98 2.07 -14.66
C ILE A 150 -15.00 0.92 -14.64
N GLN A 151 -16.08 1.03 -15.40
CA GLN A 151 -17.11 -0.01 -15.48
C GLN A 151 -16.56 -1.33 -16.05
N LYS A 152 -15.62 -1.26 -17.00
CA LYS A 152 -14.97 -2.44 -17.58
C LYS A 152 -14.14 -3.19 -16.55
N TYR A 153 -13.35 -2.48 -15.73
CA TYR A 153 -12.61 -3.09 -14.63
C TYR A 153 -13.54 -3.68 -13.57
N ALA A 154 -14.58 -2.96 -13.16
CA ALA A 154 -15.55 -3.48 -12.18
C ALA A 154 -16.22 -4.77 -12.67
N LYS A 155 -16.67 -4.80 -13.94
CA LYS A 155 -17.23 -6.00 -14.58
C LYS A 155 -16.23 -7.14 -14.68
N LYS A 156 -14.96 -6.85 -14.94
CA LYS A 156 -13.88 -7.86 -15.02
C LYS A 156 -13.66 -8.53 -13.66
N VAL A 157 -13.53 -7.74 -12.58
CA VAL A 157 -13.39 -8.29 -11.21
C VAL A 157 -14.61 -9.14 -10.85
N ALA A 158 -15.82 -8.61 -11.10
CA ALA A 158 -17.09 -9.31 -10.85
C ALA A 158 -17.21 -10.64 -11.60
N ALA A 159 -16.86 -10.68 -12.88
CA ALA A 159 -16.90 -11.89 -13.69
C ALA A 159 -15.90 -12.94 -13.20
N LEU A 160 -14.66 -12.55 -12.92
CA LEU A 160 -13.61 -13.45 -12.44
C LEU A 160 -13.94 -14.01 -11.05
N TYR A 161 -14.46 -13.19 -10.15
CA TYR A 161 -14.90 -13.64 -8.84
C TYR A 161 -16.01 -14.68 -8.95
N LYS A 162 -17.05 -14.39 -9.75
CA LYS A 162 -18.16 -15.31 -9.99
C LYS A 162 -17.70 -16.65 -10.57
N GLU A 163 -16.80 -16.62 -11.55
CA GLU A 163 -16.21 -17.82 -12.15
C GLU A 163 -15.50 -18.66 -11.09
N LYS A 164 -14.61 -18.05 -10.30
CA LYS A 164 -13.82 -18.78 -9.31
C LYS A 164 -14.66 -19.26 -8.12
N ILE A 165 -15.67 -18.51 -7.68
CA ILE A 165 -16.62 -18.96 -6.64
C ILE A 165 -17.36 -20.21 -7.10
N ALA A 166 -17.76 -20.30 -8.38
CA ALA A 166 -18.42 -21.49 -8.92
C ALA A 166 -17.54 -22.75 -8.92
N LEU A 167 -16.22 -22.60 -8.77
CA LEU A 167 -15.25 -23.70 -8.68
C LEU A 167 -14.98 -24.15 -7.24
N LEU A 168 -15.50 -23.43 -6.24
CA LEU A 168 -15.36 -23.84 -4.83
C LEU A 168 -16.20 -25.10 -4.55
N PRO A 169 -15.75 -25.95 -3.60
CA PRO A 169 -16.54 -27.09 -3.13
C PRO A 169 -17.88 -26.63 -2.55
N ASP A 170 -18.86 -27.54 -2.49
CA ASP A 170 -20.17 -27.31 -1.86
C ASP A 170 -21.06 -26.25 -2.53
N HIS A 171 -20.71 -25.80 -3.75
CA HIS A 171 -21.48 -24.82 -4.52
C HIS A 171 -21.77 -23.53 -3.72
N VAL A 172 -20.74 -23.00 -3.06
CA VAL A 172 -20.82 -21.78 -2.24
C VAL A 172 -21.52 -20.67 -3.02
N LYS A 173 -22.57 -20.12 -2.42
CA LYS A 173 -23.23 -18.91 -2.92
C LYS A 173 -22.60 -17.69 -2.26
N SER A 174 -21.90 -16.89 -3.05
CA SER A 174 -21.34 -15.63 -2.60
C SER A 174 -21.35 -14.63 -3.75
N SER A 175 -21.62 -13.38 -3.41
CA SER A 175 -21.52 -12.20 -4.28
C SER A 175 -20.65 -11.14 -3.59
N MET A 176 -20.44 -10.02 -4.26
CA MET A 176 -19.70 -8.90 -3.71
C MET A 176 -20.29 -7.59 -4.20
N SER A 177 -20.11 -6.56 -3.39
CA SER A 177 -20.39 -5.17 -3.72
C SER A 177 -19.11 -4.47 -4.17
N ILE A 178 -19.25 -3.49 -5.08
CA ILE A 178 -18.11 -2.71 -5.60
C ILE A 178 -18.52 -1.23 -5.65
N GLY A 179 -17.94 -0.43 -4.77
CA GLY A 179 -18.00 1.04 -4.81
C GLY A 179 -16.77 1.59 -5.53
N ALA A 180 -16.94 2.67 -6.30
CA ALA A 180 -15.86 3.28 -7.07
C ALA A 180 -15.85 4.81 -6.93
N VAL A 181 -14.66 5.38 -6.69
CA VAL A 181 -14.44 6.84 -6.58
C VAL A 181 -13.24 7.26 -7.41
N VAL A 182 -13.46 8.26 -8.27
CA VAL A 182 -12.39 8.95 -8.99
C VAL A 182 -11.70 9.93 -8.04
N VAL A 183 -10.37 9.90 -8.01
CA VAL A 183 -9.51 10.79 -7.22
C VAL A 183 -8.61 11.56 -8.18
N ASP A 184 -8.60 12.89 -8.08
CA ASP A 184 -7.82 13.78 -8.96
C ASP A 184 -7.27 14.98 -8.18
N ILE A 185 -5.97 14.94 -7.85
CA ILE A 185 -5.29 16.02 -7.11
C ILE A 185 -5.31 17.34 -7.90
N GLY A 186 -5.40 17.30 -9.23
CA GLY A 186 -5.45 18.50 -10.08
C GLY A 186 -6.77 19.26 -10.01
N LYS A 187 -7.87 18.57 -9.66
CA LYS A 187 -9.22 19.17 -9.49
C LYS A 187 -9.59 19.40 -8.03
N HIS A 188 -8.97 18.65 -7.11
CA HIS A 188 -9.14 18.81 -5.67
C HIS A 188 -7.98 19.65 -5.12
N ASN A 189 -8.23 20.93 -4.87
CA ASN A 189 -7.22 21.93 -4.50
C ASN A 189 -6.64 21.77 -3.08
N THR A 190 -6.44 20.55 -2.59
CA THR A 190 -5.83 20.32 -1.30
C THR A 190 -5.04 19.03 -1.29
N ALA A 191 -3.82 19.12 -0.78
CA ALA A 191 -3.01 18.02 -0.26
C ALA A 191 -3.69 17.28 0.94
N ARG A 192 -5.01 17.04 0.90
CA ARG A 192 -5.87 16.81 2.07
C ARG A 192 -7.00 15.80 1.88
N ASP A 193 -7.13 15.18 0.71
CA ASP A 193 -7.94 13.96 0.59
C ASP A 193 -7.17 12.83 1.26
N THR A 194 -7.35 12.71 2.57
CA THR A 194 -6.75 11.60 3.32
C THR A 194 -7.31 10.29 2.75
N PHE A 195 -6.52 9.22 2.80
CA PHE A 195 -6.99 7.87 2.45
C PHE A 195 -8.38 7.58 3.04
N GLU A 196 -8.63 8.00 4.28
CA GLU A 196 -9.92 7.86 4.97
C GLU A 196 -11.09 8.61 4.30
N GLN A 197 -10.85 9.75 3.66
CA GLN A 197 -11.90 10.49 2.93
C GLN A 197 -12.26 9.81 1.61
N VAL A 198 -11.24 9.36 0.86
CA VAL A 198 -11.43 8.58 -0.37
C VAL A 198 -12.15 7.27 -0.04
N TYR A 199 -11.67 6.58 0.99
CA TYR A 199 -12.24 5.34 1.52
C TYR A 199 -13.72 5.50 1.86
N ARG A 200 -14.09 6.48 2.70
CA ARG A 200 -15.50 6.74 3.06
C ARG A 200 -16.38 7.08 1.86
N SER A 201 -15.82 7.83 0.90
CA SER A 201 -16.57 8.19 -0.31
C SER A 201 -16.86 6.96 -1.15
N ALA A 202 -15.92 6.01 -1.22
CA ALA A 202 -16.09 4.77 -1.96
C ALA A 202 -17.01 3.76 -1.26
N GLU A 203 -17.10 3.75 0.07
CA GLU A 203 -18.08 2.94 0.82
C GLU A 203 -19.54 3.40 0.66
N THR A 204 -19.78 4.66 0.29
CA THR A 204 -21.14 5.25 0.25
C THR A 204 -21.82 5.11 -1.12
N VAL A 205 -21.15 4.49 -2.09
CA VAL A 205 -21.59 4.35 -3.50
C VAL A 205 -22.07 2.94 -3.76
#